data_AF-A0A936D068-F1
#
_entry.id   AF-A0A936D068-F1
#
_cell.length_a   1.000
_cell.length_b   1.000
_cell.length_c   1.000
_cell.angle_alpha   90.00
_cell.angle_beta   90.00
_cell.angle_gamma   90.00
#
_symmetry.space_group_name_H-M   'P 1'
#
loop_
_entity.id
_entity.type
_entity.pdbx_description
1 polymer ?
#
loop_
_entity_poly.entity_id
_entity_poly.type
_entity_poly.pdbx_seq_one_letter_code
_entity_poly.pdbx_strand_id
1 'polypeptide(L)'
;MLSGFLIANSIQSRIKNKNFNLIEFYLRRAARIFPASITVLVVVWFVGRQVLFPEELSELAKSITSFLMLKNNFWAAESISYFGIELNQKPLIHYWSLTIEIQFYIVFPFIVRGFLRANNRNLLLVILIAILMVSFIYTYINAPKNLEKAYFSSVMRVWEFTLGATASMLIFPKNLTFENTIMQNFVPMVGYSLIIGSFFLLDNRSGFPGALALFPCVGTVLILWGSQRNLFINKLFINWTLENHPPRQPQVSAKKILAPSLLPHDFYRKIMGQFIFSPKPRMAALFYCRSYSTTPKR
;
A
#
# COMPACT_ATOMS: atom_id res chain seq x y z
N MET A 1 -4.40 5.26 5.57
CA MET A 1 -5.56 4.86 4.73
C MET A 1 -5.21 4.20 3.38
N LEU A 2 -4.53 4.88 2.45
CA LEU A 2 -4.28 4.36 1.08
C LEU A 2 -3.60 2.98 1.07
N SER A 3 -2.61 2.78 1.94
CA SER A 3 -1.94 1.50 2.16
C SER A 3 -2.94 0.37 2.47
N GLY A 4 -3.94 0.63 3.30
CA GLY A 4 -5.03 -0.29 3.65
C GLY A 4 -5.92 -0.66 2.47
N PHE A 5 -6.23 0.32 1.62
CA PHE A 5 -6.99 0.10 0.40
C PHE A 5 -6.23 -0.76 -0.62
N LEU A 6 -4.97 -0.42 -0.90
CA LEU A 6 -4.16 -1.14 -1.89
C LEU A 6 -3.87 -2.59 -1.47
N ILE A 7 -3.63 -2.83 -0.18
CA ILE A 7 -3.43 -4.19 0.33
C ILE A 7 -4.69 -5.04 0.20
N ALA A 8 -5.83 -4.51 0.62
CA ALA A 8 -7.11 -5.20 0.53
C ALA A 8 -7.41 -5.59 -0.92
N ASN A 9 -7.22 -4.64 -1.86
CA ASN A 9 -7.45 -4.89 -3.27
C ASN A 9 -6.52 -5.97 -3.86
N SER A 10 -5.23 -5.92 -3.51
CA SER A 10 -4.24 -6.89 -3.98
C SER A 10 -4.55 -8.30 -3.48
N ILE A 11 -4.92 -8.44 -2.20
CA ILE A 11 -5.21 -9.75 -1.60
C ILE A 11 -6.52 -10.32 -2.16
N GLN A 12 -7.61 -9.54 -2.19
CA GLN A 12 -8.90 -10.03 -2.68
C GLN A 12 -8.81 -10.48 -4.15
N SER A 13 -8.09 -9.73 -4.99
CA SER A 13 -7.92 -10.05 -6.41
C SER A 13 -7.13 -11.36 -6.61
N ARG A 14 -6.06 -11.56 -5.82
CA ARG A 14 -5.25 -12.79 -5.88
C ARG A 14 -5.97 -14.01 -5.33
N ILE A 15 -6.78 -13.84 -4.28
CA ILE A 15 -7.60 -14.93 -3.72
C ILE A 15 -8.69 -15.33 -4.72
N LYS A 16 -9.37 -14.36 -5.35
CA LYS A 16 -10.35 -14.63 -6.41
C LYS A 16 -9.74 -15.42 -7.56
N ASN A 17 -8.49 -15.12 -7.93
CA ASN A 17 -7.75 -15.81 -8.99
C ASN A 17 -7.06 -17.11 -8.52
N LYS A 18 -7.36 -17.63 -7.31
CA LYS A 18 -6.76 -18.84 -6.69
C LYS A 18 -5.23 -18.86 -6.58
N ASN A 19 -4.56 -17.72 -6.80
CA ASN A 19 -3.10 -17.60 -6.86
C ASN A 19 -2.51 -16.88 -5.65
N PHE A 20 -3.18 -16.93 -4.49
CA PHE A 20 -2.70 -16.25 -3.29
C PHE A 20 -1.74 -17.13 -2.48
N ASN A 21 -0.44 -16.86 -2.64
CA ASN A 21 0.63 -17.32 -1.75
C ASN A 21 1.02 -16.20 -0.79
N LEU A 22 0.89 -16.47 0.51
CA LEU A 22 1.16 -15.50 1.58
C LEU A 22 2.66 -15.19 1.74
N ILE A 23 3.53 -16.18 1.56
CA ILE A 23 4.99 -15.98 1.66
C ILE A 23 5.45 -15.09 0.52
N GLU A 24 5.05 -15.41 -0.70
CA GLU A 24 5.39 -14.61 -1.90
C GLU A 24 4.81 -13.19 -1.82
N PHE A 25 3.64 -13.04 -1.18
CA PHE A 25 3.06 -11.73 -0.89
C PHE A 25 3.95 -10.90 0.06
N TYR A 26 4.46 -11.49 1.14
CA TYR A 26 5.38 -10.81 2.06
C TYR A 26 6.72 -10.51 1.41
N LEU A 27 7.30 -11.46 0.67
CA LEU A 27 8.60 -11.29 0.01
C LEU A 27 8.59 -10.11 -0.97
N ARG A 28 7.53 -9.96 -1.78
CA ARG A 28 7.40 -8.82 -2.71
C ARG A 28 7.35 -7.47 -2.00
N ARG A 29 6.76 -7.43 -0.80
CA ARG A 29 6.64 -6.20 -0.01
C ARG A 29 7.94 -5.89 0.70
N ALA A 30 8.56 -6.90 1.30
CA ALA A 30 9.89 -6.83 1.87
C ALA A 30 10.89 -6.30 0.84
N ALA A 31 10.90 -6.85 -0.38
CA ALA A 31 11.77 -6.40 -1.47
C ALA A 31 11.49 -4.97 -1.97
N ARG A 32 10.32 -4.41 -1.68
CA ARG A 32 9.97 -3.01 -2.02
C ARG A 32 10.32 -2.04 -0.89
N ILE A 33 10.11 -2.43 0.37
CA ILE A 33 10.21 -1.54 1.53
C ILE A 33 11.61 -1.58 2.15
N PHE A 34 12.15 -2.78 2.38
CA PHE A 34 13.38 -2.94 3.16
C PHE A 34 14.64 -2.38 2.48
N PRO A 35 14.86 -2.49 1.15
CA PRO A 35 16.09 -1.97 0.55
C PRO A 35 16.27 -0.47 0.78
N ALA A 36 15.20 0.31 0.56
CA ALA A 36 15.22 1.75 0.80
C ALA A 36 15.38 2.08 2.29
N SER A 37 14.62 1.42 3.17
CA SER A 37 14.69 1.72 4.60
C SER A 37 16.05 1.34 5.21
N ILE A 38 16.60 0.17 4.87
CA ILE A 38 17.90 -0.28 5.37
C ILE A 38 19.01 0.65 4.86
N THR A 39 18.96 1.07 3.59
CA THR A 39 19.95 2.01 3.03
C THR A 39 19.99 3.30 3.85
N VAL A 40 18.82 3.89 4.15
CA VAL A 40 18.75 5.10 4.96
C VAL A 40 19.27 4.87 6.38
N LEU A 41 18.90 3.77 7.04
CA LEU A 41 19.41 3.46 8.38
C LEU A 41 20.95 3.36 8.40
N VAL A 42 21.53 2.69 7.41
CA VAL A 42 22.98 2.53 7.26
C VAL A 42 23.66 3.88 7.03
N VAL A 43 23.17 4.67 6.08
CA VAL A 43 23.73 5.99 5.76
C VAL A 43 23.63 6.93 6.96
N VAL A 44 22.47 7.02 7.59
CA VAL A 44 22.25 7.88 8.76
C VAL A 44 23.11 7.44 9.93
N TRP A 45 23.33 6.14 10.14
CA TRP A 45 24.24 5.65 11.17
C TRP A 45 25.70 6.10 10.93
N PHE A 46 26.20 5.95 9.70
CA PHE A 46 27.57 6.35 9.37
C PHE A 46 27.77 7.86 9.43
N VAL A 47 26.84 8.64 8.89
CA VAL A 47 26.87 10.11 8.97
C VAL A 47 26.72 10.57 10.41
N GLY A 48 25.77 9.99 11.15
CA GLY A 48 25.52 10.32 12.55
C GLY A 48 26.76 10.12 13.42
N ARG A 49 27.56 9.08 13.17
CA ARG A 49 28.85 8.87 13.85
C ARG A 49 29.88 9.98 13.64
N GLN A 50 29.79 10.74 12.56
CA GLN A 50 30.73 11.83 12.25
C GLN A 50 30.25 13.20 12.75
N VAL A 51 28.92 13.37 12.88
CA VAL A 51 28.30 14.68 13.08
C VAL A 51 27.67 14.84 14.47
N LEU A 52 27.11 13.76 15.04
CA LEU A 52 26.33 13.82 16.27
C LEU A 52 27.20 13.69 17.52
N PHE A 53 26.74 14.32 18.61
CA PHE A 53 27.33 14.13 19.93
C PHE A 53 27.08 12.71 20.48
N PRO A 54 27.86 12.22 21.46
CA PRO A 54 27.71 10.87 21.99
C PRO A 54 26.30 10.53 22.49
N GLU A 55 25.61 11.51 23.09
CA GLU A 55 24.23 11.35 23.57
C GLU A 55 23.22 11.19 22.42
N GLU A 56 23.31 12.06 21.41
CA GLU A 56 22.49 12.00 20.19
C GLU A 56 22.74 10.72 19.40
N LEU A 57 23.99 10.24 19.36
CA LEU A 57 24.34 8.98 18.72
C LEU A 57 23.73 7.77 19.46
N SER A 58 23.70 7.81 20.79
CA SER A 58 23.00 6.81 21.61
C SER A 58 21.50 6.82 21.34
N GLU A 59 20.91 8.01 21.20
CA GLU A 59 19.50 8.15 20.85
C GLU A 59 19.20 7.65 19.43
N LEU A 60 20.08 7.95 18.47
CA LEU A 60 19.99 7.40 17.11
C LEU A 60 20.03 5.86 17.12
N ALA A 61 20.93 5.26 17.90
CA ALA A 61 21.00 3.81 18.07
C ALA A 61 19.69 3.24 18.63
N LYS A 62 19.11 3.87 19.66
CA LYS A 62 17.79 3.50 20.20
C LYS A 62 16.68 3.59 19.14
N SER A 63 16.69 4.64 18.32
CA SER A 63 15.71 4.81 17.24
C SER A 63 15.81 3.71 16.17
N ILE A 64 17.04 3.38 15.73
CA ILE A 64 17.32 2.31 14.77
C ILE A 64 16.88 0.95 15.32
N THR A 65 17.33 0.60 16.53
CA THR A 65 16.98 -0.67 17.18
C THR A 65 15.47 -0.79 17.39
N SER A 66 14.81 0.28 17.81
CA SER A 66 13.34 0.31 17.95
C SER A 66 12.62 0.08 16.63
N PHE A 67 13.14 0.61 15.51
CA PHE A 67 12.57 0.32 14.18
C PHE A 67 12.74 -1.14 13.78
N LEU A 68 13.93 -1.70 13.97
CA LEU A 68 14.20 -3.13 13.69
C LEU A 68 13.32 -4.06 14.52
N MET A 69 12.98 -3.68 15.76
CA MET A 69 12.05 -4.39 16.62
C MET A 69 10.56 -4.10 16.35
N LEU A 70 10.25 -3.27 15.34
CA LEU A 70 8.89 -2.80 15.02
C LEU A 70 8.20 -2.08 16.19
N LYS A 71 8.97 -1.35 17.00
CA LYS A 71 8.52 -0.56 18.15
C LYS A 71 8.89 0.92 18.08
N ASN A 72 9.39 1.40 16.93
CA ASN A 72 9.79 2.81 16.77
C ASN A 72 8.65 3.79 17.06
N ASN A 73 7.40 3.41 16.82
CA ASN A 73 6.25 4.23 17.16
C ASN A 73 6.04 4.38 18.70
N PHE A 74 6.40 3.38 19.51
CA PHE A 74 6.39 3.51 20.97
C PHE A 74 7.54 4.39 21.45
N TRP A 75 8.75 4.17 20.90
CA TRP A 75 9.89 5.03 21.17
C TRP A 75 9.58 6.48 20.82
N ALA A 76 9.00 6.75 19.65
CA ALA A 76 8.60 8.08 19.21
C ALA A 76 7.57 8.74 20.14
N ALA A 77 6.63 7.95 20.70
CA ALA A 77 5.64 8.43 21.66
C ALA A 77 6.23 8.83 23.03
N GLU A 78 7.39 8.29 23.38
CA GLU A 78 8.09 8.58 24.63
C GLU A 78 9.18 9.64 24.48
N SER A 79 9.70 9.83 23.27
CA SER A 79 10.95 10.58 23.06
C SER A 79 10.79 12.06 22.76
N ILE A 80 9.61 12.57 22.38
CA ILE A 80 9.44 14.01 22.07
C ILE A 80 7.97 14.43 22.13
N SER A 81 7.74 15.70 22.47
CA SER A 81 6.59 16.46 21.96
C SER A 81 6.68 16.66 20.44
N TYR A 82 5.86 15.97 19.64
CA TYR A 82 5.89 16.02 18.16
C TYR A 82 5.84 17.44 17.55
N PHE A 83 5.38 18.45 18.31
CA PHE A 83 5.33 19.85 17.88
C PHE A 83 6.43 20.74 18.48
N GLY A 84 7.40 20.15 19.17
CA GLY A 84 8.56 20.85 19.74
C GLY A 84 9.69 21.05 18.73
N ILE A 85 10.58 22.01 19.02
CA ILE A 85 11.77 22.34 18.23
C ILE A 85 12.71 21.11 18.08
N GLU A 86 12.62 20.15 19.01
CA GLU A 86 13.36 18.89 19.06
C GLU A 86 13.04 17.92 17.90
N LEU A 87 11.93 18.09 17.16
CA LEU A 87 11.56 17.17 16.08
C LEU A 87 12.60 17.17 14.93
N ASN A 88 13.12 18.35 14.58
CA ASN A 88 14.11 18.51 13.51
C ASN A 88 15.48 17.91 13.87
N GLN A 89 15.69 17.56 15.14
CA GLN A 89 16.96 17.04 15.65
C GLN A 89 17.02 15.51 15.65
N LYS A 90 15.90 14.81 15.36
CA LYS A 90 15.86 13.33 15.36
C LYS A 90 15.69 12.77 13.93
N PRO A 91 16.78 12.35 13.27
CA PRO A 91 16.78 12.03 11.83
C PRO A 91 15.82 10.91 11.41
N LEU A 92 15.49 10.00 12.32
CA LEU A 92 14.67 8.82 12.06
C LEU A 92 13.28 8.89 12.69
N ILE A 93 12.84 10.06 13.17
CA ILE A 93 11.54 10.17 13.85
C ILE A 93 10.41 9.68 12.94
N HIS A 94 10.40 10.04 11.65
CA HIS A 94 9.34 9.69 10.69
C HIS A 94 9.15 8.18 10.42
N TYR A 95 10.07 7.32 10.88
CA TYR A 95 9.97 5.85 10.76
C TYR A 95 8.86 5.25 11.62
N TRP A 96 8.26 6.04 12.52
CA TRP A 96 7.09 5.62 13.31
C TRP A 96 5.93 5.21 12.39
N SER A 97 5.68 5.98 11.32
CA SER A 97 4.56 5.75 10.40
C SER A 97 4.77 4.47 9.58
N LEU A 98 6.00 4.25 9.11
CA LEU A 98 6.41 3.04 8.42
C LEU A 98 6.29 1.81 9.32
N THR A 99 6.61 1.95 10.61
CA THR A 99 6.45 0.87 11.59
C THR A 99 4.99 0.44 11.74
N ILE A 100 4.07 1.41 11.87
CA ILE A 100 2.62 1.12 11.93
C ILE A 100 2.15 0.42 10.65
N GLU A 101 2.63 0.87 9.49
CA GLU A 101 2.31 0.23 8.21
C GLU A 101 2.79 -1.23 8.16
N ILE A 102 4.01 -1.52 8.61
CA ILE A 102 4.54 -2.89 8.67
C ILE A 102 3.75 -3.74 9.66
N GLN A 103 3.43 -3.24 10.85
CA GLN A 103 2.58 -3.94 11.84
C GLN A 103 1.23 -4.33 11.23
N PHE A 104 0.57 -3.39 10.55
CA PHE A 104 -0.68 -3.65 9.84
C PHE A 104 -0.49 -4.69 8.73
N TYR A 105 0.60 -4.62 7.97
CA TYR A 105 0.93 -5.57 6.92
C TYR A 105 1.20 -6.97 7.42
N ILE A 106 1.75 -7.13 8.62
CA ILE A 106 1.93 -8.44 9.23
C ILE A 106 0.56 -9.05 9.54
N VAL A 107 -0.34 -8.33 10.20
CA VAL A 107 -1.60 -8.90 10.71
C VAL A 107 -2.68 -9.04 9.64
N PHE A 108 -2.90 -7.99 8.84
CA PHE A 108 -4.05 -7.88 7.95
C PHE A 108 -4.20 -9.02 6.92
N PRO A 109 -3.13 -9.49 6.24
CA PRO A 109 -3.25 -10.57 5.27
C PRO A 109 -3.71 -11.90 5.85
N PHE A 110 -3.38 -12.20 7.11
CA PHE A 110 -3.88 -13.42 7.78
C PHE A 110 -5.38 -13.35 7.99
N ILE A 111 -5.88 -12.22 8.50
CA ILE A 111 -7.31 -11.97 8.69
C ILE A 111 -8.04 -12.15 7.36
N VAL A 112 -7.65 -11.40 6.33
CA VAL A 112 -8.33 -11.43 5.03
C VAL A 112 -8.26 -12.81 4.37
N ARG A 113 -7.08 -13.45 4.39
CA ARG A 113 -6.92 -14.80 3.83
C ARG A 113 -7.81 -15.82 4.51
N GLY A 114 -7.89 -15.79 5.84
CA GLY A 114 -8.71 -16.71 6.63
C GLY A 114 -10.19 -16.63 6.25
N PHE A 115 -10.77 -15.43 6.30
CA PHE A 115 -12.20 -15.26 6.02
C PHE A 115 -12.57 -15.42 4.54
N LEU A 116 -11.74 -14.92 3.62
CA LEU A 116 -12.05 -15.04 2.18
C LEU A 116 -11.90 -16.48 1.67
N ARG A 117 -10.98 -17.29 2.21
CA ARG A 117 -10.90 -18.72 1.86
C ARG A 117 -12.06 -19.52 2.42
N ALA A 118 -12.60 -19.14 3.57
CA ALA A 118 -13.81 -19.72 4.15
C ALA A 118 -15.10 -19.21 3.47
N ASN A 119 -15.01 -18.40 2.41
CA ASN A 119 -16.13 -17.74 1.74
C ASN A 119 -17.00 -16.85 2.66
N ASN A 120 -16.47 -16.46 3.82
CA ASN A 120 -17.18 -15.71 4.87
C ASN A 120 -16.95 -14.20 4.74
N ARG A 121 -17.20 -13.66 3.54
CA ARG A 121 -16.93 -12.25 3.24
C ARG A 121 -17.76 -11.29 4.10
N ASN A 122 -19.00 -11.63 4.41
CA ASN A 122 -19.86 -10.78 5.25
C ASN A 122 -19.29 -10.67 6.67
N LEU A 123 -18.82 -11.78 7.24
CA LEU A 123 -18.18 -11.79 8.56
C LEU A 123 -16.88 -10.98 8.56
N LEU A 124 -16.07 -11.07 7.49
CA LEU A 124 -14.88 -10.22 7.32
C LEU A 124 -15.25 -8.73 7.35
N LEU A 125 -16.29 -8.32 6.63
CA LEU A 125 -16.74 -6.92 6.62
C LEU A 125 -17.20 -6.47 8.01
N VAL A 126 -17.97 -7.31 8.72
CA VAL A 126 -18.38 -7.03 10.11
C VAL A 126 -17.18 -6.84 11.01
N ILE A 127 -16.16 -7.70 10.92
CA ILE A 127 -14.93 -7.59 11.72
C ILE A 127 -14.14 -6.32 11.37
N LEU A 128 -13.99 -6.00 10.09
CA LEU A 128 -13.28 -4.79 9.68
C LEU A 128 -14.00 -3.51 10.13
N ILE A 129 -15.33 -3.49 10.05
CA ILE A 129 -16.16 -2.39 10.57
C ILE A 129 -16.04 -2.30 12.09
N ALA A 130 -16.06 -3.44 12.80
CA ALA A 130 -15.87 -3.46 14.24
C ALA A 130 -14.50 -2.90 14.65
N ILE A 131 -13.42 -3.32 14.00
CA ILE A 131 -12.06 -2.80 14.26
C ILE A 131 -12.00 -1.30 13.97
N LEU A 132 -12.60 -0.86 12.86
CA LEU A 132 -12.69 0.55 12.49
C LEU A 132 -13.40 1.36 13.58
N MET A 133 -14.60 0.95 13.99
CA MET A 133 -15.40 1.66 14.98
C MET A 133 -14.72 1.68 16.35
N VAL A 134 -14.20 0.54 16.82
CA VAL A 134 -13.49 0.46 18.12
C VAL A 134 -12.27 1.36 18.12
N SER A 135 -11.43 1.30 17.08
CA SER A 135 -10.24 2.14 16.97
C SER A 135 -10.58 3.63 16.84
N PHE A 136 -11.61 3.97 16.06
CA PHE A 136 -12.06 5.35 15.90
C PHE A 136 -12.62 5.93 17.20
N ILE A 137 -13.50 5.20 17.90
CA ILE A 137 -14.05 5.61 19.20
C ILE A 137 -12.92 5.77 20.23
N TYR A 138 -11.99 4.80 20.26
CA TYR A 138 -10.83 4.87 21.15
C TYR A 138 -9.98 6.11 20.89
N THR A 139 -9.78 6.48 19.61
CA THR A 139 -9.07 7.69 19.20
C THR A 139 -9.84 8.94 19.60
N TYR A 140 -11.14 9.00 19.34
CA TYR A 140 -12.00 10.13 19.65
C TYR A 140 -11.98 10.46 21.16
N ILE A 141 -12.00 9.44 22.02
CA ILE A 141 -12.01 9.61 23.48
C ILE A 141 -10.62 10.00 24.03
N ASN A 142 -9.55 9.43 23.48
CA ASN A 142 -8.22 9.54 24.10
C ASN A 142 -7.30 10.56 23.44
N ALA A 143 -7.50 10.89 22.16
CA ALA A 143 -6.64 11.85 21.49
C ALA A 143 -6.64 13.25 22.11
N PRO A 144 -7.79 13.80 22.57
CA PRO A 144 -7.79 15.10 23.26
C PRO A 144 -7.00 15.11 24.57
N LYS A 145 -6.77 13.94 25.20
CA LYS A 145 -6.05 13.83 26.48
C LYS A 145 -4.54 13.89 26.30
N ASN A 146 -4.04 13.34 25.20
CA ASN A 146 -2.62 13.35 24.86
C ASN A 146 -2.44 13.17 23.34
N LEU A 147 -2.31 14.30 22.65
CA LEU A 147 -2.23 14.34 21.18
C LEU A 147 -1.00 13.63 20.64
N GLU A 148 0.13 13.69 21.36
CA GLU A 148 1.39 13.08 20.95
C GLU A 148 1.30 11.55 20.98
N LYS A 149 0.83 10.99 22.09
CA LYS A 149 0.58 9.54 22.19
C LYS A 149 -0.43 9.08 21.15
N ALA A 150 -1.46 9.87 20.88
CA ALA A 150 -2.44 9.56 19.84
C ALA A 150 -1.82 9.60 18.43
N TYR A 151 -0.88 10.51 18.21
CA TYR A 151 -0.18 10.66 16.95
C TYR A 151 0.59 9.40 16.55
N PHE A 152 1.34 8.82 17.50
CA PHE A 152 2.19 7.65 17.26
C PHE A 152 1.54 6.29 17.56
N SER A 153 0.32 6.26 18.11
CA SER A 153 -0.33 5.02 18.52
C SER A 153 -0.87 4.21 17.33
N SER A 154 -0.39 2.98 17.16
CA SER A 154 -0.94 2.05 16.17
C SER A 154 -2.43 1.77 16.39
N VAL A 155 -2.86 1.67 17.65
CA VAL A 155 -4.25 1.36 18.02
C VAL A 155 -5.18 2.51 17.66
N MET A 156 -4.74 3.75 17.80
CA MET A 156 -5.53 4.94 17.44
C MET A 156 -5.47 5.26 15.93
N ARG A 157 -4.54 4.67 15.19
CA ARG A 157 -4.38 4.89 13.74
C ARG A 157 -4.95 3.77 12.88
N VAL A 158 -5.18 2.59 13.45
CA VAL A 158 -5.58 1.42 12.65
C VAL A 158 -6.93 1.62 11.94
N TRP A 159 -7.85 2.43 12.48
CA TRP A 159 -9.11 2.77 11.81
C TRP A 159 -8.90 3.40 10.42
N GLU A 160 -7.84 4.19 10.22
CA GLU A 160 -7.54 4.79 8.91
C GLU A 160 -7.21 3.71 7.88
N PHE A 161 -6.43 2.70 8.28
CA PHE A 161 -6.06 1.57 7.42
C PHE A 161 -7.25 0.65 7.15
N THR A 162 -8.05 0.34 8.18
CA THR A 162 -9.24 -0.51 8.03
C THR A 162 -10.35 0.19 7.25
N LEU A 163 -10.52 1.51 7.34
CA LEU A 163 -11.42 2.28 6.48
C LEU A 163 -11.06 2.09 5.00
N GLY A 164 -9.77 2.25 4.66
CA GLY A 164 -9.28 2.01 3.30
C GLY A 164 -9.52 0.57 2.85
N ALA A 165 -9.26 -0.41 3.71
CA ALA A 165 -9.48 -1.82 3.42
C ALA A 165 -10.96 -2.16 3.18
N THR A 166 -11.85 -1.69 4.06
CA THR A 166 -13.31 -1.87 3.95
C THR A 166 -13.83 -1.21 2.68
N ALA A 167 -13.41 0.02 2.38
CA ALA A 167 -13.79 0.72 1.14
C ALA A 167 -13.38 -0.11 -0.10
N SER A 168 -12.15 -0.62 -0.14
CA SER A 168 -11.68 -1.48 -1.23
C SER A 168 -12.57 -2.73 -1.42
N MET A 169 -12.94 -3.38 -0.32
CA MET A 169 -13.76 -4.59 -0.35
C MET A 169 -15.22 -4.33 -0.69
N LEU A 170 -15.75 -3.14 -0.45
CA LEU A 170 -17.12 -2.79 -0.82
C LEU A 170 -17.21 -2.37 -2.29
N ILE A 171 -16.28 -1.52 -2.73
CA ILE A 171 -16.36 -0.84 -4.03
C ILE A 171 -15.99 -1.78 -5.19
N PHE A 172 -14.86 -2.50 -5.10
CA PHE A 172 -14.27 -3.18 -6.27
C PHE A 172 -14.99 -4.45 -6.70
N PRO A 173 -15.35 -5.38 -5.81
CA PRO A 173 -15.90 -6.65 -6.28
C PRO A 173 -17.30 -6.53 -6.90
N LYS A 174 -17.99 -5.42 -6.61
CA LYS A 174 -19.34 -5.14 -7.07
C LYS A 174 -19.38 -4.20 -8.28
N ASN A 175 -18.22 -3.68 -8.73
CA ASN A 175 -18.15 -2.58 -9.71
C ASN A 175 -19.21 -1.52 -9.39
N LEU A 176 -19.24 -1.03 -8.15
CA LEU A 176 -20.21 -0.01 -7.72
C LEU A 176 -19.88 1.31 -8.40
N THR A 177 -20.16 1.39 -9.70
CA THR A 177 -20.05 2.59 -10.50
C THR A 177 -21.39 3.31 -10.43
N PHE A 178 -21.34 4.63 -10.34
CA PHE A 178 -22.55 5.41 -10.52
C PHE A 178 -23.05 5.25 -11.96
N GLU A 179 -24.33 4.96 -12.17
CA GLU A 179 -24.92 4.97 -13.51
C GLU A 179 -25.02 6.41 -14.04
N ASN A 180 -25.24 7.37 -13.14
CA ASN A 180 -25.36 8.78 -13.47
C ASN A 180 -23.98 9.46 -13.61
N THR A 181 -23.69 9.98 -14.81
CA THR A 181 -22.47 10.73 -15.14
C THR A 181 -22.25 11.95 -14.23
N ILE A 182 -23.33 12.59 -13.77
CA ILE A 182 -23.25 13.73 -12.84
C ILE A 182 -22.63 13.26 -11.52
N MET A 183 -23.11 12.14 -10.96
CA MET A 183 -22.56 11.59 -9.72
C MET A 183 -21.12 11.11 -9.88
N GLN A 184 -20.75 10.56 -11.06
CA GLN A 184 -19.36 10.15 -11.34
C GLN A 184 -18.37 11.33 -11.27
N ASN A 185 -18.81 12.54 -11.62
CA ASN A 185 -17.99 13.75 -11.56
C ASN A 185 -18.09 14.44 -10.20
N PHE A 186 -19.30 14.52 -9.64
CA PHE A 186 -19.59 15.24 -8.40
C PHE A 186 -18.96 14.59 -7.17
N VAL A 187 -19.00 13.26 -7.06
CA VAL A 187 -18.49 12.54 -5.88
C VAL A 187 -16.98 12.74 -5.69
N PRO A 188 -16.12 12.58 -6.72
CA PRO A 188 -14.71 12.95 -6.63
C PRO A 188 -14.49 14.42 -6.32
N MET A 189 -15.29 15.35 -6.87
CA MET A 189 -15.17 16.79 -6.57
C MET A 189 -15.39 17.07 -5.09
N VAL A 190 -16.42 16.49 -4.47
CA VAL A 190 -16.63 16.57 -3.02
C VAL A 190 -15.42 16.01 -2.28
N GLY A 191 -14.86 14.89 -2.74
CA GLY A 191 -13.66 14.30 -2.16
C GLY A 191 -12.43 15.22 -2.22
N TYR A 192 -12.20 15.90 -3.35
CA TYR A 192 -11.14 16.91 -3.47
C TYR A 192 -11.38 18.09 -2.55
N SER A 193 -12.61 18.60 -2.49
CA SER A 193 -12.97 19.70 -1.58
C SER A 193 -12.74 19.34 -0.12
N LEU A 194 -13.01 18.10 0.28
CA LEU A 194 -12.71 17.62 1.64
C LEU A 194 -11.20 17.55 1.91
N ILE A 195 -10.40 17.05 0.98
CA ILE A 195 -8.94 16.98 1.15
C ILE A 195 -8.33 18.39 1.19
N ILE A 196 -8.71 19.25 0.24
CA ILE A 196 -8.23 20.63 0.16
C ILE A 196 -8.71 21.42 1.38
N GLY A 197 -9.98 21.28 1.77
CA GLY A 197 -10.53 21.90 2.97
C GLY A 197 -9.80 21.44 4.24
N SER A 198 -9.39 20.17 4.31
CA SER A 198 -8.60 19.66 5.44
C SER A 198 -7.27 20.40 5.60
N PHE A 199 -6.65 20.87 4.51
CA PHE A 199 -5.41 21.66 4.59
C PHE A 199 -5.60 22.97 5.35
N PHE A 200 -6.76 23.60 5.22
CA PHE A 200 -7.08 24.87 5.89
C PHE A 200 -7.67 24.68 7.29
N LEU A 201 -8.29 23.52 7.55
CA LEU A 201 -8.95 23.21 8.83
C LEU A 201 -8.03 22.53 9.85
N LEU A 202 -6.95 21.90 9.39
CA LEU A 202 -5.98 21.21 10.24
C LEU A 202 -4.83 22.16 10.59
N ASP A 203 -4.75 22.56 11.85
CA ASP A 203 -3.63 23.33 12.41
C ASP A 203 -3.06 22.58 13.63
N ASN A 204 -1.84 22.93 14.07
CA ASN A 204 -1.18 22.34 15.24
C ASN A 204 -2.01 22.50 16.53
N ARG A 205 -2.97 23.42 16.55
CA ARG A 205 -3.89 23.68 17.67
C ARG A 205 -5.24 22.97 17.55
N SER A 206 -5.59 22.40 16.40
CA SER A 206 -6.96 21.92 16.12
C SER A 206 -7.26 20.51 16.64
N GLY A 207 -6.39 19.93 17.49
CA GLY A 207 -6.63 18.62 18.10
C GLY A 207 -6.40 17.44 17.15
N PHE A 208 -5.43 17.57 16.23
CA PHE A 208 -4.99 16.47 15.37
C PHE A 208 -3.95 15.59 16.08
N PRO A 209 -4.05 14.24 15.99
CA PRO A 209 -5.06 13.46 15.28
C PRO A 209 -6.35 13.31 16.09
N GLY A 210 -7.49 13.18 15.41
CA GLY A 210 -8.79 13.07 16.05
C GLY A 210 -9.90 12.90 15.01
N ALA A 211 -11.12 13.29 15.35
CA ALA A 211 -12.25 13.27 14.42
C ALA A 211 -11.95 14.02 13.11
N LEU A 212 -11.09 15.05 13.14
CA LEU A 212 -10.71 15.82 11.96
C LEU A 212 -9.97 15.00 10.90
N ALA A 213 -9.29 13.91 11.28
CA ALA A 213 -8.66 13.00 10.31
C ALA A 213 -9.70 12.25 9.45
N LEU A 214 -10.98 12.29 9.82
CA LEU A 214 -12.08 11.73 9.04
C LEU A 214 -12.30 12.49 7.72
N PHE A 215 -12.07 13.81 7.68
CA PHE A 215 -12.22 14.61 6.47
C PHE A 215 -11.31 14.16 5.32
N PRO A 216 -9.97 14.11 5.48
CA PRO A 216 -9.10 13.65 4.40
C PRO A 216 -9.30 12.16 4.09
N CYS A 217 -9.67 11.35 5.09
CA CYS A 217 -9.94 9.93 4.89
C CYS A 217 -11.19 9.68 4.04
N VAL A 218 -12.32 10.29 4.40
CA VAL A 218 -13.57 10.19 3.63
C VAL A 218 -13.38 10.81 2.25
N GLY A 219 -12.72 11.97 2.16
CA GLY A 219 -12.41 12.60 0.88
C GLY A 219 -11.63 11.67 -0.05
N THR A 220 -10.64 10.97 0.48
CA THR A 220 -9.88 9.94 -0.27
C THR A 220 -10.78 8.78 -0.70
N VAL A 221 -11.70 8.30 0.13
CA VAL A 221 -12.63 7.22 -0.24
C VAL A 221 -13.52 7.66 -1.42
N LEU A 222 -14.06 8.88 -1.36
CA LEU A 222 -14.93 9.42 -2.41
C LEU A 222 -14.20 9.55 -3.75
N ILE A 223 -12.94 10.03 -3.74
CA ILE A 223 -12.10 10.09 -4.95
C ILE A 223 -11.87 8.68 -5.49
N LEU A 224 -11.44 7.73 -4.65
CA LEU A 224 -11.19 6.36 -5.08
C LEU A 224 -12.44 5.69 -5.64
N TRP A 225 -13.61 5.97 -5.05
CA TRP A 225 -14.88 5.44 -5.50
C TRP A 225 -15.29 6.00 -6.88
N GLY A 226 -15.28 7.32 -7.06
CA GLY A 226 -15.68 7.92 -8.34
C GLY A 226 -14.61 7.84 -9.44
N SER A 227 -13.34 7.66 -9.09
CA SER A 227 -12.23 7.54 -10.07
C SER A 227 -12.27 6.27 -10.93
N GLN A 228 -13.07 5.25 -10.57
CA GLN A 228 -13.17 4.01 -11.35
C GLN A 228 -13.63 4.23 -12.81
N ARG A 229 -14.28 5.36 -13.09
CA ARG A 229 -14.73 5.74 -14.44
C ARG A 229 -14.53 7.21 -14.79
N ASN A 230 -13.88 8.01 -13.94
CA ASN A 230 -13.88 9.47 -14.11
C ASN A 230 -13.22 9.87 -15.44
N LEU A 231 -14.08 10.11 -16.44
CA LEU A 231 -13.70 10.40 -17.81
C LEU A 231 -12.94 11.72 -17.89
N PHE A 232 -13.19 12.68 -17.00
CA PHE A 232 -12.56 14.00 -17.09
C PHE A 232 -11.11 13.97 -16.62
N ILE A 233 -10.83 13.37 -15.45
CA ILE A 233 -9.45 13.27 -14.94
C ILE A 233 -8.66 12.23 -15.73
N ASN A 234 -9.25 11.10 -16.11
CA ASN A 234 -8.58 10.18 -17.01
C ASN A 234 -8.33 10.84 -18.37
N LYS A 235 -9.25 11.65 -18.92
CA LYS A 235 -8.99 12.41 -20.14
C LYS A 235 -7.92 13.48 -19.96
N LEU A 236 -7.89 14.23 -18.87
CA LEU A 236 -6.84 15.22 -18.61
C LEU A 236 -5.48 14.54 -18.42
N PHE A 237 -5.42 13.44 -17.67
CA PHE A 237 -4.19 12.69 -17.44
C PHE A 237 -3.74 11.97 -18.72
N ILE A 238 -4.66 11.34 -19.46
CA ILE A 238 -4.40 10.74 -20.78
C ILE A 238 -3.94 11.83 -21.75
N ASN A 239 -4.66 12.95 -21.87
CA ASN A 239 -4.29 14.05 -22.76
C ASN A 239 -2.93 14.63 -22.37
N TRP A 240 -2.67 14.88 -21.09
CA TRP A 240 -1.37 15.31 -20.60
C TRP A 240 -0.28 14.29 -20.90
N THR A 241 -0.53 12.98 -20.74
CA THR A 241 0.44 11.95 -21.15
C THR A 241 0.61 11.87 -22.66
N LEU A 242 -0.43 12.09 -23.47
CA LEU A 242 -0.33 12.09 -24.94
C LEU A 242 0.41 13.33 -25.44
N GLU A 243 0.30 14.45 -24.73
CA GLU A 243 0.96 15.71 -25.03
C GLU A 243 2.44 15.70 -24.63
N ASN A 244 2.78 15.12 -23.47
CA ASN A 244 4.17 15.02 -22.99
C ASN A 244 4.90 13.75 -23.45
N HIS A 245 4.15 12.69 -23.75
CA HIS A 245 4.65 11.39 -24.20
C HIS A 245 3.74 10.84 -25.32
N PRO A 246 3.78 11.44 -26.52
CA PRO A 246 3.00 10.95 -27.65
C PRO A 246 3.31 9.47 -27.87
N PRO A 247 2.29 8.63 -28.13
CA PRO A 247 2.49 7.22 -28.36
C PRO A 247 3.45 7.09 -29.54
N ARG A 248 4.60 6.43 -29.32
CA ARG A 248 5.53 6.11 -30.41
C ARG A 248 4.72 5.40 -31.48
N GLN A 249 4.58 6.03 -32.63
CA GLN A 249 3.92 5.42 -33.78
C GLN A 249 4.54 4.04 -33.97
N PRO A 250 3.74 2.97 -34.17
CA PRO A 250 4.30 1.70 -34.56
C PRO A 250 5.00 1.92 -35.90
N GLN A 251 6.33 1.99 -35.88
CA GLN A 251 7.16 1.89 -37.08
C GLN A 251 7.04 0.45 -37.61
N VAL A 252 5.89 0.12 -38.20
CA VAL A 252 5.83 -1.03 -39.09
C VAL A 252 6.36 -0.53 -40.44
N SER A 253 7.68 -0.53 -40.57
CA SER A 253 8.28 -0.61 -41.90
C SER A 253 8.04 -2.03 -42.40
N ALA A 254 6.95 -2.19 -43.13
CA ALA A 254 6.64 -3.38 -43.89
C ALA A 254 7.63 -3.51 -45.07
N LYS A 255 8.87 -3.97 -44.81
CA LYS A 255 9.76 -4.65 -45.77
C LYS A 255 11.11 -4.97 -45.11
N LYS A 256 11.53 -6.24 -45.21
CA LYS A 256 12.74 -6.88 -44.64
C LYS A 256 12.57 -7.14 -43.14
N ILE A 257 12.43 -8.37 -42.66
CA ILE A 257 13.39 -9.48 -42.78
C ILE A 257 12.62 -10.82 -42.80
N LEU A 258 13.05 -11.69 -43.70
CA LEU A 258 12.61 -13.07 -43.84
C LEU A 258 12.96 -13.93 -42.61
N ALA A 259 12.07 -14.89 -42.36
CA ALA A 259 12.26 -16.21 -41.77
C ALA A 259 12.41 -16.37 -40.23
N PRO A 260 11.85 -17.47 -39.67
CA PRO A 260 11.67 -17.68 -38.24
C PRO A 260 12.78 -18.58 -37.67
N SER A 261 13.54 -18.09 -36.70
CA SER A 261 14.45 -18.98 -35.96
C SER A 261 14.85 -18.38 -34.61
N LEU A 262 14.45 -19.09 -33.55
CA LEU A 262 15.26 -19.40 -32.37
C LEU A 262 15.89 -18.22 -31.62
N LEU A 263 15.23 -17.80 -30.53
CA LEU A 263 15.96 -17.38 -29.33
C LEU A 263 15.41 -18.10 -28.09
N PRO A 264 16.30 -18.53 -27.18
CA PRO A 264 16.14 -19.80 -26.47
C PRO A 264 15.64 -19.63 -25.04
N HIS A 265 15.14 -20.73 -24.48
CA HIS A 265 14.75 -20.93 -23.07
C HIS A 265 15.85 -20.59 -22.02
N ASP A 266 17.05 -20.19 -22.45
CA ASP A 266 18.22 -19.96 -21.60
C ASP A 266 18.30 -18.56 -20.98
N PHE A 267 17.50 -17.59 -21.42
CA PHE A 267 17.48 -16.26 -20.78
C PHE A 267 16.89 -16.29 -19.36
N TYR A 268 15.91 -17.16 -19.12
CA TYR A 268 15.29 -17.33 -17.79
C TYR A 268 16.15 -18.15 -16.81
N ARG A 269 17.01 -19.05 -17.29
CA ARG A 269 17.94 -19.82 -16.45
C ARG A 269 19.07 -18.97 -15.89
N LYS A 270 19.49 -17.92 -16.60
CA LYS A 270 20.64 -17.07 -16.22
C LYS A 270 20.33 -16.13 -15.04
N ILE A 271 19.05 -15.77 -14.83
CA ILE A 271 18.59 -14.96 -13.69
C ILE A 271 18.31 -15.83 -12.46
N MET A 272 17.87 -17.08 -12.65
CA MET A 272 17.55 -18.01 -11.55
C MET A 272 18.74 -18.88 -11.09
N GLY A 273 19.89 -18.83 -11.79
CA GLY A 273 21.05 -19.68 -11.52
C GLY A 273 22.08 -19.17 -10.50
N GLN A 274 21.90 -17.97 -9.93
CA GLN A 274 22.85 -17.38 -8.96
C GLN A 274 22.55 -17.71 -7.48
N PHE A 275 21.53 -18.52 -7.18
CA PHE A 275 21.31 -19.10 -5.85
C PHE A 275 21.24 -20.63 -5.94
N ILE A 276 22.41 -21.27 -5.90
CA ILE A 276 22.69 -22.71 -5.91
C ILE A 276 22.11 -23.31 -4.59
N PHE A 277 21.36 -24.41 -4.52
CA PHE A 277 21.76 -25.81 -4.78
C PHE A 277 20.57 -26.73 -5.10
N SER A 278 20.79 -27.60 -6.08
CA SER A 278 20.13 -28.92 -6.24
C SER A 278 21.25 -29.99 -6.22
N PRO A 279 20.92 -31.24 -5.86
CA PRO A 279 20.93 -32.25 -6.91
C PRO A 279 19.64 -33.09 -6.96
N LYS A 280 19.19 -33.30 -8.21
CA LYS A 280 18.14 -34.19 -8.76
C LYS A 280 18.61 -35.68 -8.79
N PRO A 281 17.93 -36.67 -9.45
CA PRO A 281 16.53 -36.80 -9.95
C PRO A 281 15.89 -38.22 -9.71
N ARG A 282 14.62 -38.44 -10.11
CA ARG A 282 14.20 -39.57 -10.99
C ARG A 282 12.74 -39.45 -11.49
N MET A 283 12.57 -39.54 -12.82
CA MET A 283 11.51 -40.17 -13.67
C MET A 283 10.02 -39.95 -13.35
N ALA A 284 9.05 -39.77 -14.26
CA ALA A 284 8.88 -39.97 -15.71
C ALA A 284 7.75 -39.02 -16.16
N ALA A 285 7.84 -38.27 -17.26
CA ALA A 285 7.43 -38.63 -18.62
C ALA A 285 6.01 -39.22 -18.74
N LEU A 286 5.08 -38.50 -19.41
CA LEU A 286 4.48 -38.91 -20.70
C LEU A 286 3.09 -38.28 -20.97
N PHE A 287 2.94 -37.76 -22.21
CA PHE A 287 1.72 -37.77 -23.06
C PHE A 287 0.50 -36.90 -22.64
N TYR A 288 -0.25 -36.19 -23.47
CA TYR A 288 -0.43 -36.16 -24.93
C TYR A 288 -1.05 -34.79 -25.33
N CYS A 289 -0.60 -34.18 -26.44
CA CYS A 289 -1.27 -33.08 -27.13
C CYS A 289 -2.52 -33.60 -27.87
N ARG A 290 -3.64 -32.87 -27.85
CA ARG A 290 -4.59 -32.94 -28.97
C ARG A 290 -5.24 -31.58 -29.22
N SER A 291 -4.80 -30.97 -30.31
CA SER A 291 -5.47 -29.92 -31.08
C SER A 291 -6.86 -30.37 -31.54
N TYR A 292 -7.84 -29.47 -31.59
CA TYR A 292 -8.76 -29.36 -32.74
C TYR A 292 -9.35 -27.94 -32.79
N SER A 293 -8.93 -27.21 -33.82
CA SER A 293 -9.61 -26.07 -34.41
C SER A 293 -10.49 -26.59 -35.55
N THR A 294 -11.78 -26.30 -35.54
CA THR A 294 -12.60 -26.25 -36.77
C THR A 294 -13.82 -25.37 -36.51
N THR A 295 -13.80 -24.16 -37.07
CA THR A 295 -14.99 -23.49 -37.58
C THR A 295 -15.44 -24.19 -38.87
N PRO A 296 -16.74 -24.11 -39.21
CA PRO A 296 -17.05 -23.35 -40.41
C PRO A 296 -18.29 -22.45 -40.27
N LYS A 297 -18.30 -21.43 -41.13
CA LYS A 297 -19.39 -20.49 -41.39
C LYS A 297 -20.63 -21.20 -41.97
N ARG A 298 -21.81 -20.86 -41.48
CA ARG A 298 -22.88 -20.20 -42.24
C ARG A 298 -23.83 -19.52 -41.27
#